data_AF-A0A960U492-F1
#
_entry.id   AF-A0A960U492-F1
#
_cell.length_a   1.000
_cell.length_b   1.000
_cell.length_c   1.000
_cell.angle_alpha   90.00
_cell.angle_beta   90.00
_cell.angle_gamma   90.00
#
_symmetry.space_group_name_H-M   'P 1'
#
loop_
_entity.id
_entity.type
_entity.pdbx_description
1 polymer ?
#
loop_
_entity_poly.entity_id
_entity_poly.type
_entity_poly.pdbx_seq_one_letter_code
_entity_poly.pdbx_strand_id
1 'polypeptide(L)'
;YYYVNLLTAICAFVSMLFYIFIYTILLKPRTDQNIVIGGIAGCVGPLIGYAASTNSLPLPGWILFLIIFFWTPPHFWALAIFLKEDYDAANFPMMPVIKGVAITTREILKYTLLYIACCIGFYFTTNRVGFLYLGFSIVLSLYMLYMSIDLYKKQTKALAKKFFFYSIVHLFAINIVIIIDFLSFHS
;
A
#
# COMPACT_ATOMS: atom_id res chain seq x y z
N TYR A 1 -21.51 -4.59 -23.58
CA TYR A 1 -20.10 -4.92 -23.81
C TYR A 1 -19.73 -6.09 -22.89
N TYR A 2 -19.62 -7.31 -23.45
CA TYR A 2 -19.46 -8.57 -22.69
C TYR A 2 -18.02 -9.12 -22.66
N TYR A 3 -17.04 -8.41 -23.22
CA TYR A 3 -15.65 -8.86 -23.30
C TYR A 3 -14.70 -7.83 -22.68
N VAL A 4 -13.79 -8.30 -21.83
CA VAL A 4 -12.70 -7.51 -21.24
C VAL A 4 -11.56 -7.41 -22.27
N ASN A 5 -10.89 -6.26 -22.35
CA ASN A 5 -9.90 -5.98 -23.40
C ASN A 5 -8.68 -6.92 -23.35
N LEU A 6 -8.03 -7.19 -24.49
CA LEU A 6 -6.86 -8.06 -24.61
C LEU A 6 -5.72 -7.60 -23.70
N LEU A 7 -5.53 -6.29 -23.53
CA LEU A 7 -4.55 -5.75 -22.58
C LEU A 7 -4.88 -6.13 -21.14
N THR A 8 -6.15 -6.09 -20.76
CA THR A 8 -6.62 -6.49 -19.43
C THR A 8 -6.46 -7.99 -19.22
N ALA A 9 -6.76 -8.79 -20.25
CA ALA A 9 -6.55 -10.22 -20.23
C ALA A 9 -5.05 -10.55 -20.08
N ILE A 10 -4.16 -9.85 -20.80
CA ILE A 10 -2.71 -10.01 -20.68
C ILE A 10 -2.21 -9.53 -19.31
N CYS A 11 -2.65 -8.38 -18.80
CA CYS A 11 -2.28 -7.90 -17.46
C CYS A 11 -2.79 -8.84 -16.36
N ALA A 12 -4.02 -9.32 -16.46
CA ALA A 12 -4.57 -10.31 -15.52
C ALA A 12 -3.83 -11.64 -15.63
N PHE A 13 -3.47 -12.08 -16.84
CA PHE A 13 -2.70 -13.29 -17.07
C PHE A 13 -1.25 -13.18 -16.58
N VAL A 14 -0.58 -12.04 -16.81
CA VAL A 14 0.75 -11.74 -16.27
C VAL A 14 0.70 -11.59 -14.76
N SER A 15 -0.35 -10.96 -14.20
CA SER A 15 -0.54 -10.86 -12.75
C SER A 15 -0.82 -12.22 -12.12
N MET A 16 -1.58 -13.08 -12.79
CA MET A 16 -1.86 -14.46 -12.38
C MET A 16 -0.62 -15.33 -12.53
N LEU A 17 0.20 -15.12 -13.57
CA LEU A 17 1.51 -15.77 -13.73
C LEU A 17 2.52 -15.27 -12.69
N PHE A 18 2.56 -13.98 -12.38
CA PHE A 18 3.36 -13.43 -11.28
C PHE A 18 2.91 -14.03 -9.95
N TYR A 19 1.59 -14.11 -9.71
CA TYR A 19 1.03 -14.75 -8.52
C TYR A 19 1.42 -16.23 -8.47
N ILE A 20 1.25 -17.01 -9.54
CA ILE A 20 1.55 -18.45 -9.53
C ILE A 20 3.07 -18.70 -9.48
N PHE A 21 3.88 -18.06 -10.32
CA PHE A 21 5.32 -18.33 -10.39
C PHE A 21 6.13 -17.69 -9.26
N ILE A 22 5.82 -16.46 -8.82
CA ILE A 22 6.57 -15.82 -7.71
C ILE A 22 6.09 -16.32 -6.34
N TYR A 23 4.78 -16.49 -6.15
CA TYR A 23 4.22 -16.92 -4.85
C TYR A 23 4.41 -18.43 -4.59
N THR A 24 4.38 -19.28 -5.64
CA THR A 24 4.40 -20.75 -5.46
C THR A 24 5.80 -21.36 -5.51
N ILE A 25 6.74 -20.80 -6.29
CA ILE A 25 8.04 -21.44 -6.55
C ILE A 25 9.20 -20.79 -5.78
N LEU A 26 9.16 -19.49 -5.47
CA LEU A 26 10.38 -18.78 -5.06
C LEU A 26 10.50 -18.36 -3.57
N LEU A 27 9.42 -18.17 -2.80
CA LEU A 27 9.52 -17.36 -1.56
C LEU A 27 8.94 -17.96 -0.27
N LYS A 28 8.72 -19.27 -0.19
CA LYS A 28 8.18 -19.89 1.03
C LYS A 28 9.16 -20.01 2.22
N PRO A 29 10.51 -19.84 2.12
CA PRO A 29 11.32 -19.88 3.35
C PRO A 29 12.53 -18.94 3.55
N ARG A 30 12.83 -17.89 2.75
CA ARG A 30 14.21 -17.31 2.78
C ARG A 30 14.46 -15.80 2.90
N THR A 31 13.46 -14.91 2.95
CA THR A 31 13.73 -13.46 3.02
C THR A 31 12.84 -12.67 3.96
N ASP A 32 13.44 -11.74 4.69
CA ASP A 32 12.82 -10.73 5.55
C ASP A 32 11.95 -9.69 4.81
N GLN A 33 11.96 -9.71 3.47
CA GLN A 33 11.13 -8.89 2.58
C GLN A 33 9.87 -9.59 2.04
N ASN A 34 9.46 -10.74 2.59
CA ASN A 34 8.29 -11.50 2.14
C ASN A 34 7.01 -10.64 2.01
N ILE A 35 6.84 -9.65 2.88
CA ILE A 35 5.70 -8.71 2.86
C ILE A 35 5.77 -7.75 1.67
N VAL A 36 6.96 -7.26 1.31
CA VAL A 36 7.12 -6.32 0.19
C VAL A 36 6.82 -7.03 -1.12
N ILE A 37 7.31 -8.27 -1.26
CA ILE A 37 7.12 -9.07 -2.48
C ILE A 37 5.67 -9.60 -2.58
N GLY A 38 5.08 -10.04 -1.46
CA GLY A 38 3.66 -10.39 -1.40
C GLY A 38 2.74 -9.18 -1.65
N GLY A 39 3.16 -7.99 -1.24
CA GLY A 39 2.47 -6.73 -1.51
C GLY A 39 2.33 -6.45 -3.00
N ILE A 40 3.37 -6.69 -3.81
CA ILE A 40 3.34 -6.48 -5.27
C ILE A 40 2.12 -7.16 -5.90
N ALA A 41 1.82 -8.40 -5.51
CA ALA A 41 0.69 -9.16 -6.05
C ALA A 41 -0.67 -8.54 -5.68
N GLY A 42 -0.82 -8.00 -4.46
CA GLY A 42 -2.05 -7.33 -4.03
C GLY A 42 -2.27 -5.96 -4.68
N CYS A 43 -1.19 -5.30 -5.11
CA CYS A 43 -1.23 -3.95 -5.66
C CYS A 43 -1.60 -3.90 -7.15
N VAL A 44 -1.58 -5.03 -7.85
CA VAL A 44 -1.89 -5.09 -9.30
C VAL A 44 -3.38 -4.85 -9.57
N GLY A 45 -4.26 -5.03 -8.57
CA GLY A 45 -5.70 -4.84 -8.70
C GLY A 45 -6.11 -3.49 -9.31
N PRO A 46 -5.72 -2.35 -8.71
CA PRO A 46 -5.95 -1.02 -9.28
C PRO A 46 -5.43 -0.85 -10.71
N LEU A 47 -4.25 -1.41 -11.01
CA LEU A 47 -3.63 -1.32 -12.34
C LEU A 47 -4.46 -2.08 -13.39
N ILE A 48 -4.93 -3.29 -13.06
CA ILE A 48 -5.82 -4.09 -13.92
C ILE A 48 -7.18 -3.39 -14.09
N GLY A 49 -7.75 -2.83 -13.01
CA GLY A 49 -9.00 -2.08 -13.08
C GLY A 49 -8.91 -0.87 -14.02
N TYR A 50 -7.77 -0.18 -14.01
CA TYR A 50 -7.51 0.93 -14.94
C TYR A 50 -7.34 0.44 -16.38
N ALA A 51 -6.57 -0.63 -16.59
CA ALA A 51 -6.39 -1.25 -17.91
C ALA A 51 -7.71 -1.80 -18.49
N ALA A 52 -8.62 -2.29 -17.65
CA ALA A 52 -9.95 -2.78 -18.03
C ALA A 52 -10.82 -1.70 -18.68
N SER A 53 -10.76 -0.48 -18.15
CA SER A 53 -11.61 0.62 -18.62
C SER A 53 -11.00 1.43 -19.75
N THR A 54 -9.66 1.53 -19.82
CA THR A 54 -8.97 2.46 -20.74
C THR A 54 -8.12 1.79 -21.82
N ASN A 55 -7.96 0.46 -21.78
CA ASN A 55 -7.06 -0.29 -22.67
C ASN A 55 -5.65 0.30 -22.76
N SER A 56 -5.19 0.92 -21.68
CA SER A 56 -3.85 1.50 -21.57
C SER A 56 -3.38 1.43 -20.11
N LEU A 57 -2.07 1.58 -19.91
CA LEU A 57 -1.46 1.67 -18.58
C LEU A 57 -0.87 3.07 -18.37
N PRO A 58 -1.72 4.11 -18.28
CA PRO A 58 -1.24 5.47 -18.14
C PRO A 58 -0.69 5.71 -16.73
N LEU A 59 0.06 6.79 -16.58
CA LEU A 59 0.71 7.18 -15.33
C LEU A 59 -0.19 7.13 -14.07
N PRO A 60 -1.48 7.56 -14.11
CA PRO A 60 -2.37 7.47 -12.94
C PRO A 60 -2.59 6.04 -12.44
N GLY A 61 -2.65 5.06 -13.35
CA GLY A 61 -2.82 3.65 -12.97
C GLY A 61 -1.59 3.11 -12.21
N TRP A 62 -0.39 3.51 -12.64
CA TRP A 62 0.86 3.17 -11.95
C TRP A 62 0.99 3.85 -10.59
N ILE A 63 0.53 5.09 -10.44
CA ILE A 63 0.54 5.76 -9.13
C ILE A 63 -0.40 5.04 -8.15
N LEU A 64 -1.60 4.62 -8.57
CA LEU A 64 -2.50 3.84 -7.72
C LEU A 64 -1.86 2.51 -7.28
N PHE A 65 -1.15 1.83 -8.19
CA PHE A 65 -0.34 0.66 -7.85
C PHE A 65 0.69 1.00 -6.76
N LEU A 66 1.44 2.10 -6.93
CA LEU A 66 2.47 2.54 -5.98
C LEU A 66 1.89 2.93 -4.61
N ILE A 67 0.71 3.54 -4.57
CA ILE A 67 0.00 3.88 -3.33
C ILE A 67 -0.24 2.61 -2.50
N ILE A 68 -0.84 1.56 -3.09
CA ILE A 68 -1.07 0.30 -2.37
C ILE A 68 0.28 -0.37 -2.03
N PHE A 69 1.24 -0.31 -2.95
CA PHE A 69 2.54 -0.96 -2.78
C PHE A 69 3.33 -0.38 -1.62
N PHE A 70 3.46 0.94 -1.54
CA PHE A 70 4.20 1.58 -0.45
C PHE A 70 3.43 1.62 0.86
N TRP A 71 2.09 1.53 0.83
CA TRP A 71 1.27 1.39 2.03
C TRP A 71 1.43 0.01 2.71
N THR A 72 1.60 -1.04 1.91
CA THR A 72 1.59 -2.43 2.36
C THR A 72 2.68 -2.74 3.41
N PRO A 73 3.98 -2.42 3.20
CA PRO A 73 5.03 -2.72 4.17
C PRO A 73 4.84 -2.00 5.51
N PRO A 74 4.61 -0.66 5.58
CA PRO A 74 4.33 0.03 6.82
C PRO A 74 3.17 -0.58 7.62
N HIS A 75 2.09 -0.93 6.93
CA HIS A 75 0.89 -1.52 7.53
C HIS A 75 1.19 -2.86 8.18
N PHE A 76 1.76 -3.81 7.43
CA PHE A 76 2.06 -5.15 7.94
C PHE A 76 3.19 -5.17 8.96
N TRP A 77 4.20 -4.31 8.82
CA TRP A 77 5.26 -4.20 9.83
C TRP A 77 4.74 -3.64 11.15
N ALA A 78 3.79 -2.70 11.13
CA ALA A 78 3.12 -2.25 12.34
C ALA A 78 2.31 -3.38 13.01
N LEU A 79 1.61 -4.21 12.22
CA LEU A 79 0.95 -5.42 12.73
C LEU A 79 1.96 -6.38 13.37
N ALA A 80 3.10 -6.58 12.71
CA ALA A 80 4.16 -7.47 13.18
C ALA A 80 4.80 -6.99 14.48
N ILE A 81 4.89 -5.66 14.71
CA ILE A 81 5.34 -5.11 15.99
C ILE A 81 4.27 -5.33 17.07
N PHE A 82 2.99 -5.14 16.72
CA PHE A 82 1.88 -5.34 17.65
C PHE A 82 1.76 -6.80 18.12
N LEU A 83 1.88 -7.77 17.20
CA LEU A 83 1.76 -9.21 17.46
C LEU A 83 3.13 -9.92 17.53
N LYS A 84 4.19 -9.18 17.92
CA LYS A 84 5.57 -9.69 17.84
C LYS A 84 5.75 -11.03 18.59
N GLU A 85 5.19 -11.14 19.79
CA GLU A 85 5.32 -12.34 20.64
C GLU A 85 4.61 -13.54 20.04
N ASP A 86 3.43 -13.34 19.45
CA ASP A 86 2.68 -14.42 18.78
C ASP A 86 3.44 -14.93 17.55
N TYR A 87 4.05 -14.02 16.78
CA TYR A 87 4.88 -14.40 15.62
C TYR A 87 6.17 -15.13 16.03
N ASP A 88 6.79 -14.70 17.13
CA ASP A 88 8.00 -15.35 17.67
C ASP A 88 7.68 -16.76 18.19
N ALA A 89 6.59 -16.91 18.96
CA ALA A 89 6.12 -18.21 19.45
C ALA A 89 5.74 -19.17 18.31
N ALA A 90 5.21 -18.65 17.21
CA ALA A 90 4.87 -19.43 16.01
C ALA A 90 6.07 -19.70 15.09
N ASN A 91 7.29 -19.27 15.45
CA ASN A 91 8.49 -19.34 14.61
C ASN A 91 8.31 -18.70 13.22
N PHE A 92 7.48 -17.64 13.14
CA PHE A 92 7.23 -16.92 11.90
C PHE A 92 8.28 -15.81 11.73
N PRO A 93 9.13 -15.87 10.68
CA PRO A 93 10.25 -14.95 10.51
C PRO A 93 9.77 -13.58 10.00
N MET A 94 9.27 -12.75 10.91
CA MET A 94 8.83 -11.37 10.62
C MET A 94 9.94 -10.36 10.90
N MET A 95 9.96 -9.25 10.17
CA MET A 95 10.99 -8.20 10.30
C MET A 95 11.28 -7.75 11.75
N PRO A 96 10.28 -7.47 12.63
CA PRO A 96 10.55 -7.09 14.01
C PRO A 96 11.07 -8.24 14.89
N VAL A 97 10.87 -9.49 14.50
CA VAL A 97 11.41 -10.68 15.17
C VAL A 97 12.88 -10.85 14.79
N ILE A 98 13.21 -10.78 13.49
CA ILE A 98 14.58 -11.01 12.98
C ILE A 98 15.50 -9.80 13.20
N LYS A 99 15.04 -8.60 12.84
CA LYS A 99 15.85 -7.36 12.81
C LYS A 99 15.54 -6.41 13.97
N GLY A 100 14.56 -6.74 14.81
CA GLY A 100 14.15 -5.93 15.93
C GLY A 100 13.22 -4.76 15.57
N VAL A 101 12.60 -4.20 16.61
CA VAL A 101 11.59 -3.14 16.48
C VAL A 101 12.19 -1.84 15.95
N ALA A 102 13.39 -1.46 16.39
CA ALA A 102 14.03 -0.20 15.99
C ALA A 102 14.32 -0.10 14.49
N ILE A 103 14.76 -1.18 13.86
CA ILE A 103 14.97 -1.22 12.40
C ILE A 103 13.62 -1.19 11.69
N THR A 104 12.66 -1.96 12.18
CA THR A 104 11.32 -2.04 11.60
C THR A 104 10.60 -0.69 11.61
N THR A 105 10.65 0.06 12.71
CA THR A 105 10.03 1.40 12.78
C THR A 105 10.71 2.43 11.90
N ARG A 106 12.03 2.30 11.67
CA ARG A 106 12.76 3.14 10.71
C ARG A 106 12.30 2.90 9.28
N GLU A 107 12.12 1.65 8.90
CA GLU A 107 11.62 1.30 7.57
C GLU A 107 10.14 1.70 7.42
N ILE A 108 9.30 1.53 8.44
CA ILE A 108 7.92 2.06 8.46
C ILE A 108 7.92 3.56 8.12
N LEU A 109 8.79 4.36 8.77
CA LEU A 109 8.87 5.80 8.51
C LEU A 109 9.29 6.11 7.07
N LYS A 110 10.33 5.46 6.54
CA LYS A 110 10.81 5.66 5.16
C LYS A 110 9.73 5.33 4.13
N TYR A 111 9.09 4.17 4.26
CA TYR A 111 8.04 3.74 3.33
C TYR A 111 6.78 4.60 3.48
N THR A 112 6.47 5.11 4.69
CA THR A 112 5.40 6.08 4.89
C THR A 112 5.67 7.38 4.12
N LEU A 113 6.90 7.88 4.08
CA LEU A 113 7.25 9.05 3.28
C LEU A 113 7.04 8.82 1.78
N LEU A 114 7.47 7.66 1.27
CA LEU A 114 7.27 7.28 -0.14
C LEU A 114 5.78 7.15 -0.47
N TYR A 115 5.01 6.55 0.42
CA TYR A 115 3.56 6.44 0.31
C TYR A 115 2.88 7.81 0.22
N ILE A 116 3.24 8.74 1.12
CA ILE A 116 2.69 10.11 1.11
C ILE A 116 3.04 10.84 -0.18
N ALA A 117 4.28 10.68 -0.67
CA ALA A 117 4.69 11.25 -1.95
C ALA A 117 3.84 10.71 -3.11
N CYS A 118 3.45 9.43 -3.08
CA CYS A 118 2.56 8.85 -4.09
C CYS A 118 1.12 9.38 -3.95
N CYS A 119 0.58 9.51 -2.73
CA CYS A 119 -0.75 10.08 -2.49
C CYS A 119 -0.86 11.54 -2.96
N ILE A 120 0.14 12.37 -2.67
CA ILE A 120 0.15 13.76 -3.14
C ILE A 120 0.43 13.79 -4.66
N GLY A 121 1.37 12.95 -5.12
CA GLY A 121 1.75 12.84 -6.52
C GLY A 121 0.59 12.47 -7.44
N PHE A 122 -0.36 11.66 -6.97
CA PHE A 122 -1.53 11.26 -7.75
C PHE A 122 -2.32 12.46 -8.30
N TYR A 123 -2.48 13.53 -7.51
CA TYR A 123 -3.13 14.78 -7.93
C TYR A 123 -2.48 15.37 -9.19
N PHE A 124 -1.15 15.37 -9.27
CA PHE A 124 -0.42 15.92 -10.41
C PHE A 124 -0.43 15.02 -11.64
N THR A 125 -0.85 13.76 -11.50
CA THR A 125 -0.83 12.80 -12.62
C THR A 125 -2.13 12.75 -13.40
N THR A 126 -3.23 13.30 -12.86
CA THR A 126 -4.57 13.20 -13.46
C THR A 126 -5.39 14.47 -13.23
N ASN A 127 -6.06 14.95 -14.27
CA ASN A 127 -7.01 16.08 -14.18
C ASN A 127 -8.40 15.66 -13.67
N ARG A 128 -8.54 14.44 -13.16
CA ARG A 128 -9.84 13.86 -12.71
C ARG A 128 -10.09 13.97 -11.22
N VAL A 129 -9.16 14.56 -10.47
CA VAL A 129 -9.28 14.84 -9.04
C VAL A 129 -8.97 16.32 -8.82
N GLY A 130 -9.66 16.95 -7.88
CA GLY A 130 -9.58 18.36 -7.60
C GLY A 130 -8.87 18.70 -6.29
N PHE A 131 -9.08 19.93 -5.86
CA PHE A 131 -8.49 20.44 -4.61
C PHE A 131 -9.04 19.76 -3.36
N LEU A 132 -10.24 19.16 -3.44
CA LEU A 132 -10.79 18.34 -2.36
C LEU A 132 -9.88 17.14 -2.09
N TYR A 133 -9.54 16.37 -3.13
CA TYR A 133 -8.57 15.28 -3.00
C TYR A 133 -7.24 15.76 -2.43
N LEU A 134 -6.67 16.83 -2.97
CA LEU A 134 -5.38 17.35 -2.52
C LEU A 134 -5.40 17.73 -1.02
N GLY A 135 -6.44 18.45 -0.58
CA GLY A 135 -6.59 18.89 0.81
C GLY A 135 -6.71 17.70 1.77
N PHE A 136 -7.61 16.76 1.50
CA PHE A 136 -7.77 15.56 2.33
C PHE A 136 -6.53 14.66 2.30
N SER A 137 -5.91 14.47 1.14
CA SER A 137 -4.69 13.69 0.97
C SER A 137 -3.56 14.22 1.85
N ILE A 138 -3.35 15.55 1.86
CA ILE A 138 -2.33 16.19 2.70
C ILE A 138 -2.66 16.00 4.19
N VAL A 139 -3.88 16.34 4.62
CA VAL A 139 -4.25 16.29 6.06
C VAL A 139 -4.14 14.88 6.63
N LEU A 140 -4.70 13.89 5.93
CA LEU A 140 -4.64 12.48 6.36
C LEU A 140 -3.20 11.96 6.33
N SER A 141 -2.41 12.37 5.34
CA SER A 141 -1.01 11.94 5.21
C SER A 141 -0.11 12.52 6.29
N LEU A 142 -0.28 13.81 6.63
CA LEU A 142 0.48 14.45 7.70
C LEU A 142 0.23 13.79 9.06
N TYR A 143 -1.02 13.39 9.33
CA TYR A 143 -1.33 12.66 10.56
C TYR A 143 -0.70 11.25 10.56
N MET A 144 -0.73 10.54 9.44
CA MET A 144 -0.03 9.25 9.29
C MET A 144 1.49 9.39 9.52
N LEU A 145 2.09 10.46 8.97
CA LEU A 145 3.49 10.78 9.17
C LEU A 145 3.79 11.05 10.65
N TYR A 146 2.98 11.87 11.33
CA TYR A 146 3.12 12.16 12.75
C TYR A 146 3.14 10.87 13.59
N MET A 147 2.19 9.97 13.36
CA MET A 147 2.15 8.68 14.06
C MET A 147 3.36 7.80 13.74
N SER A 148 3.85 7.78 12.49
CA SER A 148 5.05 7.02 12.13
C SER A 148 6.31 7.55 12.85
N ILE A 149 6.41 8.87 13.01
CA ILE A 149 7.49 9.52 13.77
C ILE A 149 7.36 9.21 15.27
N ASP A 150 6.15 9.26 15.84
CA ASP A 150 5.92 8.92 17.25
C ASP A 150 6.26 7.44 17.53
N LEU A 151 5.88 6.55 16.61
CA LEU A 151 6.24 5.14 16.64
C LEU A 151 7.75 4.92 16.51
N TYR A 152 8.43 5.66 15.63
CA TYR A 152 9.89 5.61 15.49
C TYR A 152 10.63 6.00 16.78
N LYS A 153 10.15 7.06 17.46
CA LYS A 153 10.76 7.57 18.70
C LYS A 153 10.49 6.69 19.92
N LYS A 154 9.26 6.24 20.11
CA LYS A 154 8.83 5.54 21.35
C LYS A 154 8.81 4.01 21.22
N GLN A 155 8.66 3.48 20.01
CA GLN A 155 8.73 2.04 19.70
C GLN A 155 7.80 1.14 20.54
N THR A 156 6.64 1.66 20.96
CA THR A 156 5.70 0.92 21.80
C THR A 156 4.68 0.13 20.97
N LYS A 157 4.27 -1.04 21.49
CA LYS A 157 3.21 -1.86 20.87
C LYS A 157 1.88 -1.10 20.74
N ALA A 158 1.55 -0.25 21.71
CA ALA A 158 0.32 0.54 21.68
C ALA A 158 0.30 1.52 20.50
N LEU A 159 1.44 2.15 20.18
CA LEU A 159 1.56 3.02 19.01
C LEU A 159 1.55 2.23 17.71
N ALA A 160 2.18 1.06 17.66
CA ALA A 160 2.14 0.18 16.49
C ALA A 160 0.70 -0.25 16.18
N LYS A 161 -0.07 -0.62 17.20
CA LYS A 161 -1.50 -0.94 17.07
C LYS A 161 -2.30 0.26 16.55
N LYS A 162 -2.10 1.45 17.10
CA LYS A 162 -2.77 2.69 16.63
C LYS A 162 -2.44 2.99 15.17
N PHE A 163 -1.16 2.93 14.80
CA PHE A 163 -0.70 3.13 13.42
C PHE A 163 -1.33 2.12 12.46
N PHE A 164 -1.37 0.84 12.84
CA PHE A 164 -1.99 -0.21 12.05
C PHE A 164 -3.47 0.10 11.74
N PHE A 165 -4.30 0.34 12.75
CA PHE A 165 -5.73 0.61 12.52
C PHE A 165 -5.96 1.90 11.74
N TYR A 166 -5.21 2.97 12.06
CA TYR A 166 -5.34 4.20 11.32
C TYR A 166 -4.90 4.04 9.86
N SER A 167 -3.86 3.27 9.57
CA SER A 167 -3.41 3.05 8.18
C SER A 167 -4.50 2.42 7.30
N ILE A 168 -5.37 1.56 7.88
CA ILE A 168 -6.55 1.01 7.19
C ILE A 168 -7.54 2.13 6.90
N VAL A 169 -7.94 2.88 7.93
CA VAL A 169 -8.91 3.99 7.80
C VAL A 169 -8.41 5.04 6.82
N HIS A 170 -7.12 5.36 6.87
CA HIS A 170 -6.46 6.30 5.99
C HIS A 170 -6.57 5.85 4.53
N LEU A 171 -6.23 4.59 4.22
CA LEU A 171 -6.32 4.09 2.86
C LEU A 171 -7.76 4.09 2.33
N PHE A 172 -8.72 3.67 3.16
CA PHE A 172 -10.14 3.75 2.81
C PHE A 172 -10.61 5.19 2.56
N ALA A 173 -10.23 6.11 3.42
CA ALA A 173 -10.58 7.52 3.28
C ALA A 173 -10.01 8.13 1.99
N ILE A 174 -8.74 7.86 1.67
CA ILE A 174 -8.12 8.30 0.40
C ILE A 174 -8.91 7.79 -0.80
N ASN A 175 -9.29 6.50 -0.81
CA ASN A 175 -10.06 5.93 -1.92
C ASN A 175 -11.48 6.53 -2.03
N ILE A 176 -12.16 6.74 -0.90
CA ILE A 176 -13.48 7.40 -0.89
C ILE A 176 -13.39 8.82 -1.44
N VAL A 177 -12.37 9.58 -1.04
CA VAL A 177 -12.19 10.95 -1.53
C VAL A 177 -11.92 10.95 -3.04
N ILE A 178 -11.11 10.02 -3.56
CA ILE A 178 -10.90 9.85 -5.01
C ILE A 178 -12.24 9.64 -5.72
N ILE A 179 -13.11 8.78 -5.20
CA ILE A 179 -14.42 8.48 -5.80
C ILE A 179 -15.32 9.71 -5.79
N ILE A 180 -15.42 10.40 -4.65
CA ILE A 180 -16.27 11.60 -4.51
C ILE A 180 -15.82 12.70 -5.48
N ASP A 181 -14.51 12.95 -5.54
CA ASP A 181 -13.96 13.99 -6.41
C ASP A 181 -14.15 13.60 -7.89
N PHE A 182 -13.88 12.34 -8.24
CA PHE A 182 -14.11 11.84 -9.60
C PHE A 182 -15.57 12.03 -10.07
N LEU A 183 -16.55 11.73 -9.20
CA LEU A 183 -17.96 11.94 -9.51
C LEU A 183 -18.32 13.43 -9.68
N SER A 184 -17.71 14.30 -8.88
CA SER A 184 -17.98 15.75 -8.91
C SER A 184 -17.44 16.43 -10.17
N PHE A 185 -16.40 15.88 -10.80
CA PHE A 185 -15.84 16.37 -12.07
C PHE A 185 -16.51 15.78 -13.33
N HIS A 186 -17.40 14.79 -13.18
CA HIS A 186 -18.14 14.16 -14.28
C HIS A 186 -19.64 14.52 -14.32
N SER A 187 -20.11 15.35 -13.38
CA SER A 187 -21.43 15.99 -13.37
C SER A 187 -21.34 17.43 -13.85
#